data_AF-A0A0P7XSP2-F1
#
_entry.id   AF-A0A0P7XSP2-F1
#
_cell.length_a   1.000
_cell.length_b   1.000
_cell.length_c   1.000
_cell.angle_alpha   90.00
_cell.angle_beta   90.00
_cell.angle_gamma   90.00
#
_symmetry.space_group_name_H-M   'P 1'
#
loop_
_entity.id
_entity.type
_entity.pdbx_description
1 polymer ?
#
loop_
_entity_poly.entity_id
_entity_poly.type
_entity_poly.pdbx_seq_one_letter_code
_entity_poly.pdbx_strand_id
1 'polypeptide(L)'
;MNQRPLSPHLQVWRWGPHMLVSILHRATGDGMALVGLGVLVWWLGALASGPEAYAGFQAIMGSPLGMVVLVGLSWAFFTHMMSGLRHFVLD
;
A
#
# COMPACT_ATOMS: atom_id res chain seq x y z
N MET A 1 10.11 -4.41 40.86
CA MET A 1 10.29 -5.05 39.53
C MET A 1 11.48 -4.40 38.86
N ASN A 2 12.53 -5.16 38.55
CA ASN A 2 13.78 -4.64 37.98
C ASN A 2 13.58 -4.38 36.47
N GLN A 3 13.41 -3.11 36.05
CA GLN A 3 13.25 -2.77 34.63
C GLN A 3 14.62 -2.81 33.94
N ARG A 4 14.84 -3.84 33.12
CA ARG A 4 16.04 -3.92 32.29
C ARG A 4 16.00 -2.79 31.25
N PRO A 5 17.12 -2.10 30.99
CA PRO A 5 17.18 -1.06 29.98
C PRO A 5 16.89 -1.67 28.60
N LEU A 6 15.91 -1.08 27.88
CA LEU A 6 15.66 -1.35 26.48
C LEU A 6 16.58 -0.45 25.65
N SER A 7 17.12 -0.94 24.52
CA SER A 7 17.78 -0.07 23.54
C SER A 7 16.70 0.56 22.64
N PRO A 8 16.19 1.77 22.91
CA PRO A 8 14.96 2.25 22.30
C PRO A 8 15.21 3.06 21.02
N HIS A 9 16.44 3.09 20.50
CA HIS A 9 16.83 3.99 19.42
C HIS A 9 16.95 3.26 18.09
N LEU A 10 15.93 3.37 17.24
CA LEU A 10 15.99 2.85 15.86
C LEU A 10 17.12 3.48 15.04
N GLN A 11 17.63 4.65 15.48
CA GLN A 11 18.70 5.40 14.84
C GLN A 11 20.09 4.75 14.99
N VAL A 12 20.31 3.89 15.99
CA VAL A 12 21.61 3.19 16.16
C VAL A 12 21.70 1.92 15.32
N TRP A 13 20.58 1.44 14.78
CA TRP A 13 20.56 0.20 14.00
C TRP A 13 21.13 0.42 12.60
N ARG A 14 22.04 -0.49 12.20
CA ARG A 14 22.59 -0.48 10.85
C ARG A 14 21.55 -1.02 9.86
N TRP A 15 21.12 -0.18 8.93
CA TRP A 15 20.12 -0.54 7.93
C TRP A 15 20.64 -1.52 6.87
N GLY A 16 19.80 -2.52 6.55
CA GLY A 16 20.01 -3.46 5.46
C GLY A 16 18.82 -3.44 4.49
N PRO A 17 19.02 -3.81 3.21
CA PRO A 17 17.95 -3.77 2.20
C PRO A 17 16.71 -4.62 2.56
N HIS A 18 16.91 -5.77 3.19
CA HIS A 18 15.83 -6.65 3.62
C HIS A 18 14.91 -6.00 4.68
N MET A 19 15.45 -5.13 5.54
CA MET A 19 14.64 -4.40 6.52
C MET A 19 13.74 -3.36 5.85
N LEU A 20 14.27 -2.64 4.85
CA LEU A 20 13.47 -1.72 4.05
C LEU A 20 12.35 -2.47 3.34
N VAL A 21 12.65 -3.59 2.67
CA VAL A 21 11.62 -4.41 2.02
C VAL A 21 10.57 -4.91 3.02
N SER A 22 10.96 -5.33 4.23
CA SER A 22 10.01 -5.73 5.28
C SER A 22 9.08 -4.60 5.72
N ILE A 23 9.60 -3.38 5.89
CA ILE A 23 8.78 -2.22 6.26
C ILE A 23 7.87 -1.82 5.09
N LEU A 24 8.41 -1.81 3.87
CA LEU A 24 7.62 -1.53 2.68
C LEU A 24 6.51 -2.56 2.47
N HIS A 25 6.77 -3.86 2.67
CA HIS A 25 5.74 -4.90 2.57
C HIS A 25 4.58 -4.66 3.55
N ARG A 26 4.89 -4.28 4.80
CA ARG A 26 3.88 -3.91 5.79
C ARG A 26 3.11 -2.65 5.37
N ALA A 27 3.83 -1.58 5.04
CA ALA A 27 3.22 -0.31 4.64
C ALA A 27 2.35 -0.43 3.38
N THR A 28 2.78 -1.21 2.37
CA THR A 28 1.98 -1.43 1.16
C THR A 28 0.77 -2.33 1.43
N GLY A 29 0.88 -3.29 2.35
CA GLY A 29 -0.26 -4.09 2.81
C GLY A 29 -1.34 -3.23 3.46
N ASP A 30 -0.96 -2.42 4.45
CA ASP A 30 -1.87 -1.50 5.13
C ASP A 30 -2.44 -0.44 4.17
N GLY A 31 -1.59 0.12 3.30
CA GLY A 31 -2.01 1.10 2.30
C GLY A 31 -3.04 0.54 1.32
N MET A 32 -2.86 -0.71 0.87
CA MET A 32 -3.87 -1.37 0.04
C MET A 32 -5.15 -1.68 0.82
N ALA A 33 -5.06 -2.12 2.07
CA ALA A 33 -6.24 -2.43 2.88
C ALA A 33 -7.10 -1.19 3.18
N LEU A 34 -6.46 -0.06 3.50
CA LEU A 34 -7.15 1.16 3.92
C LEU A 34 -7.56 2.05 2.74
N VAL A 35 -6.67 2.22 1.75
CA VAL A 35 -6.90 3.12 0.61
C VAL A 35 -7.28 2.32 -0.64
N GLY A 36 -6.51 1.28 -0.95
CA GLY A 36 -6.72 0.48 -2.16
C GLY A 36 -8.11 -0.14 -2.23
N LEU A 37 -8.59 -0.73 -1.12
CA LEU A 37 -9.93 -1.32 -1.05
C LEU A 37 -11.02 -0.27 -1.25
N GLY A 38 -10.87 0.91 -0.63
CA GLY A 38 -11.83 2.01 -0.80
C GLY A 38 -11.92 2.49 -2.25
N VAL A 39 -10.78 2.69 -2.90
CA VAL A 39 -10.71 3.08 -4.32
C VAL A 39 -11.28 1.98 -5.23
N LEU A 40 -10.97 0.71 -4.95
CA LEU A 40 -11.48 -0.43 -5.71
C LEU A 40 -13.00 -0.54 -5.61
N VAL A 41 -13.56 -0.46 -4.41
CA VAL A 41 -15.01 -0.52 -4.19
C VAL A 41 -15.69 0.68 -4.83
N TRP A 42 -15.12 1.88 -4.73
CA TRP A 42 -15.66 3.07 -5.39
C TRP A 42 -15.65 2.91 -6.92
N TRP A 43 -14.57 2.42 -7.50
CA TRP A 43 -14.48 2.18 -8.94
C TRP A 43 -15.54 1.19 -9.43
N LEU A 44 -15.65 0.03 -8.76
CA LEU A 44 -16.63 -1.00 -9.11
C LEU A 44 -18.07 -0.50 -8.91
N GLY A 45 -18.33 0.24 -7.83
CA GLY A 45 -19.61 0.86 -7.56
C GLY A 45 -20.00 1.89 -8.63
N ALA A 46 -19.07 2.76 -9.03
CA ALA A 46 -19.28 3.73 -10.09
C ALA A 46 -19.54 3.06 -11.44
N LEU A 47 -18.78 2.00 -11.76
CA LEU A 47 -18.96 1.19 -12.97
C LEU A 47 -20.36 0.55 -13.03
N ALA A 48 -20.85 0.02 -11.91
CA ALA A 48 -22.18 -0.59 -11.82
C ALA A 48 -23.34 0.42 -11.80
N SER A 49 -23.08 1.68 -11.43
CA SER A 49 -24.11 2.71 -11.22
C SER A 49 -24.49 3.49 -12.48
N GLY A 50 -23.81 3.25 -13.61
CA GLY A 50 -24.12 3.87 -14.90
C GLY A 50 -23.15 4.97 -15.35
N PRO A 51 -23.37 5.52 -16.55
CA PRO A 51 -22.40 6.39 -17.23
C PRO A 51 -22.04 7.66 -16.46
N GLU A 52 -23.00 8.31 -15.82
CA GLU A 52 -22.79 9.56 -15.08
C GLU A 52 -21.90 9.34 -13.85
N ALA A 53 -22.17 8.27 -13.09
CA ALA A 53 -21.36 7.91 -11.93
C ALA A 53 -19.93 7.53 -12.34
N TYR A 54 -19.79 6.76 -13.42
CA TYR A 54 -18.49 6.37 -13.95
C TYR A 54 -17.70 7.57 -14.51
N ALA A 55 -18.37 8.52 -15.15
CA ALA A 55 -17.75 9.77 -15.60
C ALA A 55 -17.21 10.60 -14.42
N GLY A 56 -17.94 10.65 -13.30
CA GLY A 56 -17.48 11.30 -12.06
C GLY A 56 -16.21 10.65 -11.50
N PHE A 57 -16.17 9.31 -11.44
CA PHE A 57 -14.95 8.58 -11.03
C PHE A 57 -13.78 8.89 -11.97
N GLN A 58 -13.99 8.81 -13.28
CA GLN A 58 -12.95 9.08 -14.28
C GLN A 58 -12.42 10.51 -14.19
N ALA A 59 -13.28 11.51 -13.98
CA ALA A 59 -12.86 12.90 -13.84
C ALA A 59 -11.92 13.11 -12.64
N ILE A 60 -12.23 12.47 -11.50
CA ILE A 60 -11.40 12.58 -10.29
C ILE A 60 -10.12 11.78 -10.43
N MET A 61 -10.22 10.50 -10.81
CA MET A 61 -9.06 9.60 -10.89
C MET A 61 -8.14 9.90 -12.09
N GLY A 62 -8.66 10.57 -13.12
CA GLY A 62 -7.88 11.08 -14.25
C GLY A 62 -7.15 12.41 -13.97
N SER A 63 -7.44 13.08 -12.85
CA SER A 63 -6.71 14.27 -12.42
C SER A 63 -5.27 13.93 -12.00
N PRO A 64 -4.34 14.90 -11.92
CA PRO A 64 -2.97 14.64 -11.47
C PRO A 64 -2.89 13.96 -10.09
N LEU A 65 -3.75 14.36 -9.14
CA LEU A 65 -3.81 13.72 -7.82
C LEU A 65 -4.36 12.30 -7.90
N GLY A 66 -5.40 12.09 -8.72
CA GLY A 66 -5.96 10.76 -8.98
C GLY A 66 -4.91 9.81 -9.58
N MET A 67 -4.12 10.30 -10.54
CA MET A 67 -3.03 9.54 -11.14
C MET A 67 -1.93 9.19 -10.13
N VAL A 68 -1.57 10.09 -9.21
CA VAL A 68 -0.64 9.78 -8.11
C VAL A 68 -1.18 8.62 -7.25
N VAL A 69 -2.48 8.63 -6.94
CA VAL A 69 -3.12 7.52 -6.20
C VAL A 69 -3.08 6.23 -7.01
N LEU A 70 -3.46 6.24 -8.30
CA LEU A 70 -3.49 5.04 -9.14
C LEU A 70 -2.10 4.44 -9.37
N VAL A 71 -1.10 5.27 -9.63
CA VAL A 71 0.30 4.83 -9.79
C VAL A 71 0.84 4.31 -8.45
N GLY A 72 0.55 5.01 -7.36
CA GLY A 72 0.93 4.59 -6.01
C GLY A 72 0.32 3.24 -5.61
N LEU A 73 -0.96 3.04 -5.88
CA LEU A 73 -1.65 1.76 -5.64
C LEU A 73 -1.12 0.63 -6.52
N SER A 74 -0.82 0.92 -7.78
CA SER A 74 -0.21 -0.04 -8.70
C SER A 74 1.17 -0.48 -8.19
N TRP A 75 2.01 0.47 -7.82
CA TRP A 75 3.32 0.19 -7.23
C TRP A 75 3.22 -0.59 -5.92
N ALA A 76 2.29 -0.19 -5.02
CA ALA A 76 2.05 -0.87 -3.76
C ALA A 76 1.63 -2.33 -3.97
N PHE A 77 0.72 -2.59 -4.91
CA PHE A 77 0.26 -3.94 -5.25
C PHE A 77 1.41 -4.83 -5.72
N PHE A 78 2.14 -4.42 -6.75
CA PHE A 78 3.24 -5.24 -7.28
C PHE A 78 4.36 -5.43 -6.27
N THR A 79 4.70 -4.40 -5.49
CA THR A 79 5.74 -4.49 -4.44
C THR A 79 5.30 -5.45 -3.32
N HIS A 80 4.06 -5.34 -2.84
CA HIS A 80 3.53 -6.20 -1.81
C HIS A 80 3.47 -7.66 -2.28
N MET A 81 2.93 -7.89 -3.47
CA MET A 81 2.82 -9.21 -4.08
C MET A 81 4.17 -9.87 -4.26
N MET A 82 5.16 -9.19 -4.84
CA MET A 82 6.49 -9.77 -5.08
C MET A 82 7.23 -10.08 -3.77
N SER A 83 7.12 -9.20 -2.77
CA SER A 83 7.66 -9.48 -1.44
C SER A 83 6.93 -10.65 -0.77
N GLY A 84 5.61 -10.75 -0.92
CA GLY A 84 4.80 -11.85 -0.41
C GLY A 84 5.14 -13.18 -1.08
N LEU A 85 5.36 -13.19 -2.39
CA LEU A 85 5.83 -14.38 -3.13
C LEU A 85 7.21 -14.83 -2.66
N ARG A 86 8.12 -13.88 -2.40
CA ARG A 86 9.42 -14.20 -1.79
C ARG A 86 9.24 -14.91 -0.43
N HIS A 87 8.35 -14.41 0.41
CA HIS A 87 8.02 -15.07 1.69
C HIS A 87 7.43 -16.46 1.46
N PHE A 88 6.41 -16.57 0.61
CA PHE A 88 5.78 -17.85 0.30
C PHE A 88 6.74 -18.94 -0.21
N VAL A 89 7.79 -18.56 -0.96
CA VAL A 89 8.77 -19.49 -1.52
C VAL A 89 9.91 -19.83 -0.54
N LEU A 90 10.29 -18.88 0.33
CA LEU A 90 11.49 -18.99 1.18
C LEU A 90 11.20 -19.27 2.66
N ASP A 91 9.94 -19.13 3.08
CA ASP A 91 9.46 -19.51 4.40
C ASP A 91 9.13 -21.02 4.43
#